data_AF-A0A2V7WS60-F1
#
_entry.id   AF-A0A2V7WS60-F1
#
_cell.length_a   1.000
_cell.length_b   1.000
_cell.length_c   1.000
_cell.angle_alpha   90.00
_cell.angle_beta   90.00
_cell.angle_gamma   90.00
#
_symmetry.space_group_name_H-M   'P 1'
#
loop_
_entity.id
_entity.type
_entity.pdbx_description
1 polymer ?
#
loop_
_entity_poly.entity_id
_entity_poly.type
_entity_poly.pdbx_seq_one_letter_code
_entity_poly.pdbx_strand_id
1 'polypeptide(L)'
;MNGPVFYHETQGFSPAVVAVMLAAVALLAALLMLRLTTTVTGDSVSVRYGFLYETRIPLSQIALAEAVEYAPLREYGGWGIRGSRRRRALNARGNRGVLLTRIDGSTLLVGSQRPRELLEALSRVGIATQDRLPIVVKDF
;
A
#
# COMPACT_ATOMS: atom_id res chain seq x y z
N MET A 1 25.61 -54.13 -25.97
CA MET A 1 26.10 -54.51 -24.62
C MET A 1 26.89 -53.32 -24.10
N ASN A 2 26.43 -52.66 -23.03
CA ASN A 2 27.18 -51.57 -22.43
C ASN A 2 28.28 -52.19 -21.55
N GLY A 3 29.52 -51.69 -21.65
CA GLY A 3 30.64 -52.12 -20.81
C GLY A 3 30.43 -51.73 -19.33
N PRO A 4 31.31 -52.19 -18.42
CA PRO A 4 31.17 -51.94 -16.99
C PRO A 4 31.34 -50.45 -16.65
N VAL A 5 30.41 -49.91 -15.85
CA VAL A 5 30.53 -48.57 -15.24
C VAL A 5 31.41 -48.69 -14.00
N PHE A 6 32.55 -48.00 -13.99
CA PHE A 6 33.51 -48.03 -12.88
C PHE A 6 33.27 -46.96 -11.81
N TYR A 7 32.53 -45.90 -12.15
CA TYR A 7 32.20 -44.81 -11.25
C TYR A 7 30.96 -44.07 -11.73
N HIS A 8 30.07 -43.74 -10.80
CA HIS A 8 28.91 -42.90 -11.04
C HIS A 8 28.63 -42.12 -9.76
N GLU A 9 28.70 -40.79 -9.82
CA GLU A 9 28.31 -39.90 -8.73
C GLU A 9 27.23 -38.96 -9.23
N THR A 10 26.24 -38.72 -8.39
CA THR A 10 25.21 -37.71 -8.62
C THR A 10 25.29 -36.71 -7.48
N GLN A 11 25.67 -35.47 -7.81
CA GLN A 11 25.68 -34.37 -6.86
C GLN A 11 24.46 -33.46 -7.13
N GLY A 12 23.82 -33.00 -6.07
CA GLY A 12 22.66 -32.12 -6.15
C GLY A 12 22.42 -31.41 -4.82
N PHE A 13 21.57 -30.38 -4.83
CA PHE A 13 21.15 -29.73 -3.60
C PHE A 13 20.29 -30.67 -2.76
N SER A 14 20.46 -30.60 -1.43
CA SER A 14 19.58 -31.36 -0.54
C SER A 14 18.13 -30.85 -0.68
N PRO A 15 17.12 -31.72 -0.46
CA PRO A 15 15.72 -31.31 -0.52
C PRO A 15 15.39 -30.11 0.38
N ALA A 16 16.09 -29.96 1.51
CA ALA A 16 15.93 -28.82 2.41
C ALA A 16 16.39 -27.50 1.77
N VAL A 17 17.52 -27.48 1.06
CA VAL A 17 18.00 -26.28 0.36
C VAL A 17 17.01 -25.87 -0.73
N VAL A 18 16.52 -26.85 -1.50
CA VAL A 18 15.50 -26.60 -2.54
C VAL A 18 14.23 -26.02 -1.92
N ALA A 19 13.76 -26.59 -0.81
CA ALA A 19 12.56 -26.10 -0.11
C ALA A 19 12.71 -24.66 0.39
N VAL A 20 13.87 -24.30 0.96
CA VAL A 20 14.15 -22.93 1.42
C VAL A 20 14.18 -21.95 0.24
N MET A 21 14.80 -22.32 -0.88
CA MET A 21 14.81 -21.49 -2.08
C MET A 21 13.39 -21.26 -2.63
N LEU A 22 12.58 -22.31 -2.70
CA LEU A 22 11.18 -22.19 -3.13
C LEU A 22 10.37 -21.30 -2.18
N ALA A 23 10.55 -21.44 -0.87
CA ALA A 23 9.89 -20.59 0.12
C ALA A 23 10.30 -19.11 -0.04
N ALA A 24 11.58 -18.83 -0.30
CA ALA A 24 12.07 -17.47 -0.53
C ALA A 24 11.48 -16.84 -1.80
N VAL A 25 11.44 -17.60 -2.90
CA VAL A 25 10.81 -17.17 -4.16
C VAL A 25 9.31 -16.92 -3.97
N ALA A 26 8.61 -17.82 -3.27
CA ALA A 26 7.19 -17.66 -2.99
C ALA A 26 6.91 -16.43 -2.12
N LEU A 27 7.75 -16.18 -1.10
CA LEU A 27 7.65 -14.99 -0.25
C LEU A 27 7.89 -13.71 -1.06
N LEU A 28 8.93 -13.67 -1.89
CA LEU A 28 9.20 -12.52 -2.75
C LEU A 28 8.04 -12.25 -3.72
N ALA A 29 7.51 -13.30 -4.35
CA ALA A 29 6.34 -13.17 -5.23
C ALA A 29 5.13 -12.61 -4.47
N ALA A 30 4.85 -13.11 -3.27
CA ALA A 30 3.75 -12.62 -2.44
C ALA A 30 3.91 -11.13 -2.09
N LEU A 31 5.12 -10.69 -1.74
CA LEU A 31 5.42 -9.29 -1.45
C LEU A 31 5.25 -8.38 -2.68
N LEU A 32 5.67 -8.84 -3.86
CA LEU A 32 5.50 -8.10 -5.13
C LEU A 32 4.03 -8.01 -5.58
N MET A 33 3.18 -8.93 -5.14
CA MET A 33 1.74 -8.91 -5.39
C MET A 33 0.96 -7.98 -4.47
N LEU A 34 1.56 -7.44 -3.40
CA LEU A 34 0.88 -6.51 -2.50
C LEU A 34 0.48 -5.23 -3.23
N ARG A 35 -0.79 -4.87 -3.13
CA ARG A 35 -1.36 -3.68 -3.78
C ARG A 35 -2.18 -2.89 -2.78
N LEU A 36 -2.03 -1.57 -2.80
CA LEU A 36 -2.93 -0.67 -2.10
C LEU A 36 -4.11 -0.34 -3.02
N THR A 37 -5.31 -0.74 -2.62
CA THR A 37 -6.56 -0.47 -3.32
C THR A 37 -7.42 0.43 -2.44
N THR A 38 -7.84 1.58 -2.98
CA THR A 38 -8.76 2.49 -2.32
C THR A 38 -10.06 2.52 -3.11
N THR A 39 -11.18 2.27 -2.43
CA THR A 39 -12.51 2.27 -3.01
C THR A 39 -13.36 3.27 -2.24
N VAL A 40 -13.98 4.22 -2.95
CA VAL A 40 -14.93 5.18 -2.40
C VAL A 40 -16.32 4.78 -2.88
N THR A 41 -17.21 4.48 -1.95
CA THR A 41 -18.62 4.18 -2.20
C THR A 41 -19.49 5.29 -1.61
N GLY A 42 -20.81 5.26 -1.85
CA GLY A 42 -21.73 6.27 -1.31
C GLY A 42 -21.91 6.23 0.21
N ASP A 43 -21.40 5.20 0.89
CA ASP A 43 -21.52 4.99 2.34
C ASP A 43 -20.17 4.93 3.07
N SER A 44 -19.07 4.60 2.38
CA SER A 44 -17.77 4.40 3.02
C SER A 44 -16.56 4.58 2.11
N VAL A 45 -15.39 4.74 2.73
CA VAL A 45 -14.09 4.59 2.09
C VAL A 45 -13.46 3.30 2.59
N SER A 46 -13.15 2.37 1.68
CA SER A 46 -12.39 1.16 1.97
C SER A 46 -10.96 1.28 1.44
N VAL A 47 -9.98 0.95 2.27
CA VAL A 47 -8.57 0.90 1.91
C VAL A 47 -8.03 -0.49 2.25
N ARG A 48 -7.58 -1.22 1.23
CA ARG A 48 -7.05 -2.57 1.34
C ARG A 48 -5.60 -2.63 0.88
N TYR A 49 -4.73 -3.23 1.69
CA TYR A 49 -3.32 -3.42 1.39
C TYR A 49 -3.00 -4.91 1.21
N GLY A 50 -3.20 -5.38 -0.02
CA GLY A 50 -3.10 -6.80 -0.38
C GLY A 50 -3.97 -7.67 0.53
N PHE A 51 -3.41 -8.80 0.97
CA PHE A 51 -4.03 -9.70 1.95
C PHE A 51 -3.64 -9.37 3.41
N LEU A 52 -2.84 -8.32 3.64
CA LEU A 52 -2.28 -8.03 4.96
C LEU A 52 -3.21 -7.19 5.84
N TYR A 53 -3.99 -6.30 5.23
CA TYR A 53 -4.78 -5.33 5.98
C TYR A 53 -5.93 -4.77 5.15
N GLU A 54 -7.08 -4.60 5.79
CA GLU A 54 -8.22 -3.87 5.25
C GLU A 54 -8.81 -2.98 6.34
N THR A 55 -9.18 -1.76 5.96
CA THR A 55 -9.95 -0.87 6.83
C THR A 55 -11.06 -0.21 6.03
N ARG A 56 -12.23 -0.10 6.66
CA ARG A 56 -13.38 0.61 6.13
C ARG A 56 -13.75 1.75 7.08
N ILE A 57 -13.96 2.93 6.51
CA ILE A 57 -14.32 4.14 7.24
C ILE A 57 -15.67 4.62 6.70
N PRO A 58 -16.75 4.62 7.50
CA PRO A 58 -18.00 5.23 7.11
C PRO A 58 -17.79 6.71 6.77
N LEU A 59 -18.45 7.22 5.73
CA LEU A 59 -18.32 8.64 5.34
C LEU A 59 -18.70 9.58 6.48
N SER A 60 -19.68 9.20 7.32
CA SER A 60 -20.10 9.95 8.50
C SER A 60 -19.01 10.15 9.56
N GLN A 61 -17.93 9.36 9.51
CA GLN A 61 -16.79 9.50 10.42
C GLN A 61 -15.67 10.37 9.84
N ILE A 62 -15.75 10.79 8.58
CA ILE A 62 -14.72 11.59 7.91
C ILE A 62 -15.13 13.06 7.99
N ALA A 63 -14.34 13.85 8.70
CA ALA A 63 -14.57 15.28 8.85
C ALA A 63 -13.96 16.09 7.70
N LEU A 64 -12.78 15.69 7.22
CA LEU A 64 -12.04 16.40 6.18
C LEU A 64 -11.14 15.43 5.41
N ALA A 65 -11.06 15.61 4.10
CA ALA A 65 -10.10 14.94 3.24
C ALA A 65 -9.17 15.97 2.58
N GLU A 66 -7.86 15.71 2.60
CA GLU A 66 -6.88 16.67 2.13
C GLU A 66 -5.88 16.01 1.19
N ALA A 67 -5.76 16.48 -0.05
CA ALA A 67 -4.68 16.04 -0.94
C ALA A 67 -3.36 16.66 -0.47
N VAL A 68 -2.38 15.83 -0.16
CA VAL A 68 -1.13 16.26 0.48
C VAL A 68 0.09 15.58 -0.14
N GLU A 69 1.19 16.31 -0.11
CA GLU A 69 2.54 15.76 -0.24
C GLU A 69 3.13 15.60 1.16
N TYR A 70 3.84 14.51 1.41
CA TYR A 70 4.42 14.16 2.70
C TYR A 70 5.78 13.49 2.50
N ALA A 71 6.57 13.35 3.56
CA ALA A 71 7.87 12.68 3.56
C ALA A 71 7.75 11.27 4.18
N PRO A 72 7.60 10.17 3.41
CA PRO A 72 7.31 8.84 3.94
C PRO A 72 8.35 8.37 4.98
N LEU A 73 9.63 8.58 4.69
CA LEU A 73 10.73 8.17 5.57
C LEU A 73 10.75 8.97 6.87
N ARG A 74 10.57 10.30 6.80
CA ARG A 74 10.67 11.20 7.96
C ARG A 74 9.42 11.20 8.83
N GLU A 75 8.24 11.09 8.23
CA GLU A 75 6.96 11.22 8.96
C GLU A 75 6.37 9.90 9.43
N TYR A 76 6.62 8.80 8.69
CA TYR A 76 5.98 7.51 8.95
C TYR A 76 6.96 6.34 9.03
N GLY A 77 8.27 6.55 8.83
CA GLY A 77 9.26 5.47 8.84
C GLY A 77 9.17 4.54 7.63
N GLY A 78 8.77 5.07 6.47
CA GLY A 78 8.77 4.36 5.18
C GLY A 78 7.39 3.97 4.66
N TRP A 79 7.36 2.95 3.80
CA TRP A 79 6.17 2.49 3.07
C TRP A 79 5.52 1.25 3.69
N GLY A 80 4.23 1.09 3.47
CA GLY A 80 3.40 0.00 3.94
C GLY A 80 2.34 0.50 4.92
N ILE A 81 2.03 -0.33 5.91
CA ILE A 81 1.15 0.02 7.02
C ILE A 81 2.02 0.62 8.12
N ARG A 82 1.78 1.87 8.49
CA ARG A 82 2.58 2.63 9.46
C ARG A 82 1.72 3.41 10.45
N GLY A 83 2.34 3.81 11.55
CA GLY A 83 1.70 4.60 12.59
C GLY A 83 0.83 3.81 13.57
N SER A 84 0.08 4.53 14.39
CA SER A 84 -0.73 4.00 15.48
C SER A 84 -2.21 3.89 15.09
N ARG A 85 -3.08 3.54 16.04
CA ARG A 85 -4.55 3.56 15.81
C ARG A 85 -5.08 4.96 15.53
N ARG A 86 -4.46 6.01 16.11
CA ARG A 86 -4.91 7.41 15.98
C ARG A 86 -4.26 8.19 14.85
N ARG A 87 -3.07 7.78 14.39
CA ARG A 87 -2.37 8.40 13.26
C ARG A 87 -1.77 7.29 12.44
N ARG A 88 -2.45 6.91 11.36
CA ARG A 88 -2.09 5.78 10.51
C ARG A 88 -1.74 6.26 9.12
N ALA A 89 -0.82 5.56 8.45
CA ALA A 89 -0.57 5.72 7.04
C ALA A 89 -0.59 4.35 6.35
N LEU A 90 -1.25 4.30 5.19
CA LEU A 90 -1.25 3.19 4.26
C LEU A 90 -0.66 3.69 2.95
N ASN A 91 0.55 3.28 2.62
CA ASN A 91 1.25 3.78 1.44
C ASN A 91 2.04 2.67 0.74
N ALA A 92 1.72 2.35 -0.51
CA ALA A 92 2.50 1.38 -1.29
C ALA A 92 3.82 1.96 -1.81
N ARG A 93 3.81 3.23 -2.26
CA ARG A 93 4.95 3.90 -2.90
C ARG A 93 4.71 5.40 -3.04
N GLY A 94 5.77 6.14 -3.28
CA GLY A 94 5.69 7.59 -3.50
C GLY A 94 5.45 8.36 -2.21
N ASN A 95 5.15 9.64 -2.37
CA ASN A 95 5.15 10.67 -1.33
C ASN A 95 3.90 11.58 -1.38
N ARG A 96 2.85 11.15 -2.09
CA ARG A 96 1.59 11.89 -2.26
C ARG A 96 0.41 11.01 -1.87
N GLY A 97 -0.68 11.64 -1.43
CA GLY A 97 -1.85 10.91 -0.96
C GLY A 97 -2.99 11.82 -0.52
N VAL A 98 -3.99 11.22 0.11
CA VAL A 98 -5.09 11.93 0.76
C VAL A 98 -5.05 11.64 2.26
N LEU A 99 -4.96 12.69 3.07
CA LEU A 99 -5.09 12.63 4.52
C LEU A 99 -6.57 12.72 4.88
N LEU A 100 -7.09 11.67 5.50
CA LEU A 100 -8.45 11.63 6.04
C LEU A 100 -8.38 11.97 7.53
N THR A 101 -8.98 13.09 7.91
CA THR A 101 -9.19 13.48 9.31
C THR A 101 -10.58 13.04 9.72
N ARG A 102 -10.65 12.24 10.79
CA ARG A 102 -11.89 11.73 11.34
C ARG A 102 -12.49 12.69 12.36
N ILE A 103 -13.78 12.52 12.62
CA ILE A 103 -14.52 13.31 13.62
C ILE A 103 -13.94 13.19 15.04
N ASP A 104 -13.27 12.07 15.36
CA ASP A 104 -12.61 11.83 16.65
C ASP A 104 -11.18 12.41 16.72
N GLY A 105 -10.75 13.14 15.69
CA GLY A 105 -9.42 13.71 15.54
C GLY A 105 -8.34 12.72 15.12
N SER A 106 -8.67 11.43 14.94
CA SER A 106 -7.72 10.48 14.37
C SER A 106 -7.54 10.69 12.87
N THR A 107 -6.37 10.33 12.35
CA THR A 107 -6.01 10.52 10.95
C THR A 107 -5.60 9.22 10.27
N LEU A 108 -6.00 9.08 9.01
CA LEU A 108 -5.52 8.05 8.10
C LEU A 108 -4.99 8.71 6.82
N LEU A 109 -3.68 8.59 6.59
CA LEU A 109 -3.07 8.92 5.31
C LEU A 109 -3.19 7.75 4.34
N VAL A 110 -3.79 7.99 3.18
CA VAL A 110 -3.91 7.03 2.08
C VAL A 110 -2.98 7.48 0.95
N GLY A 111 -1.86 6.77 0.78
CA GLY A 111 -0.93 7.00 -0.31
C GLY A 111 -1.61 6.78 -1.66
N SER A 112 -1.44 7.73 -2.59
CA SER A 112 -2.06 7.69 -3.91
C SER A 112 -1.19 8.38 -4.95
N GLN A 113 -1.05 7.73 -6.10
CA GLN A 113 -0.38 8.34 -7.26
C GLN A 113 -1.30 9.29 -8.04
N ARG A 114 -2.58 9.33 -7.68
CA ARG A 114 -3.60 10.21 -8.24
C ARG A 114 -4.42 10.83 -7.11
N PRO A 115 -3.80 11.64 -6.24
CA PRO A 115 -4.43 12.15 -5.02
C PRO A 115 -5.60 13.09 -5.32
N ARG A 116 -5.52 13.90 -6.38
CA ARG A 116 -6.61 14.80 -6.80
C ARG A 116 -7.85 14.04 -7.29
N GLU A 117 -7.69 12.96 -8.05
CA GLU A 117 -8.81 12.10 -8.47
C GLU A 117 -9.49 11.43 -7.27
N LEU A 118 -8.71 10.98 -6.28
CA LEU A 118 -9.27 10.44 -5.03
C LEU A 118 -10.00 11.52 -4.24
N LEU A 119 -9.44 12.72 -4.15
CA LEU A 119 -10.06 13.86 -3.48
C LEU A 119 -11.39 14.23 -4.14
N GLU A 120 -11.43 14.27 -5.48
CA GLU A 120 -12.64 14.54 -6.25
C GLU A 120 -13.72 13.47 -5.99
N ALA A 121 -13.35 12.18 -5.95
CA ALA A 121 -14.29 11.11 -5.63
C ALA A 121 -14.90 11.27 -4.22
N LEU A 122 -14.11 11.70 -3.24
CA LEU A 122 -14.58 11.99 -1.87
C LEU A 122 -15.52 13.21 -1.84
N SER A 123 -15.21 14.25 -2.61
CA SER A 123 -16.08 15.43 -2.75
C SER A 123 -17.46 15.06 -3.31
N ARG A 124 -17.51 14.18 -4.32
CA ARG A 124 -18.77 13.72 -4.95
C ARG A 124 -19.69 12.96 -3.98
N VAL A 125 -19.13 12.34 -2.94
CA VAL A 125 -19.91 11.64 -1.90
C VAL A 125 -20.13 12.51 -0.65
N GLY A 126 -19.93 13.83 -0.76
CA GLY A 126 -20.30 14.81 0.27
C GLY A 126 -19.26 15.04 1.36
N ILE A 127 -18.03 14.55 1.20
CA ILE A 127 -16.94 14.84 2.15
C ILE A 127 -16.37 16.23 1.88
N ALA A 128 -16.08 16.99 2.94
CA ALA A 128 -15.35 18.24 2.81
C ALA A 128 -13.91 17.97 2.33
N THR A 129 -13.47 18.69 1.30
CA THR A 129 -12.18 18.44 0.64
C THR A 129 -11.32 19.69 0.53
N GLN A 130 -10.00 19.52 0.70
CA GLN A 130 -9.02 20.58 0.47
C GLN A 130 -7.85 20.06 -0.38
N ASP A 131 -7.52 20.75 -1.47
CA ASP A 131 -6.28 20.46 -2.21
C ASP A 131 -5.14 21.29 -1.61
N ARG A 132 -4.16 20.61 -1.00
CA ARG A 132 -2.93 21.23 -0.47
C ARG A 132 -1.69 20.84 -1.27
N LEU A 133 -1.86 20.20 -2.42
CA LEU A 133 -0.73 19.89 -3.29
C LEU A 133 -0.25 21.16 -4.01
N PRO A 134 1.06 21.31 -4.24
CA PRO A 134 1.57 22.40 -5.05
C PRO A 134 0.95 22.37 -6.45
N ILE A 135 0.73 23.55 -7.01
CA ILE A 135 0.31 23.71 -8.41
C ILE A 135 1.50 23.27 -9.27
N VAL A 136 1.37 22.14 -9.94
CA VAL A 136 2.37 21.69 -10.92
C VAL A 136 2.14 22.51 -12.18
N VAL A 137 2.86 23.63 -12.32
CA VAL A 137 2.99 24.31 -13.61
C VAL A 137 3.85 23.38 -14.47
N LYS A 138 3.27 22.85 -15.55
CA LYS A 138 4.08 22.18 -16.58
C LYS A 138 4.78 23.29 -17.34
N ASP A 139 6.06 23.49 -17.07
CA ASP A 139 6.90 24.25 -17.99
C ASP A 139 6.98 23.43 -19.30
N PHE A 140 6.52 24.06 -20.39
CA PHE A 140 6.48 23.48 -21.74
C PHE A 140 7.83 23.58 -22.43
#